data_AF-A0A137SJ29-F1
#
_entry.id   AF-A0A137SJ29-F1
#
_cell.length_a   1.000
_cell.length_b   1.000
_cell.length_c   1.000
_cell.angle_alpha   90.00
_cell.angle_beta   90.00
_cell.angle_gamma   90.00
#
_symmetry.space_group_name_H-M   'P 1'
#
loop_
_entity.id
_entity.type
_entity.pdbx_description
1 polymer ?
#
loop_
_entity_poly.entity_id
_entity_poly.type
_entity_poly.pdbx_seq_one_letter_code
_entity_poly.pdbx_strand_id
1 'polypeptide(L)'
;MNLAGMPHAEVSNENVVNNGFYPELGTAEFITDYAIATEYANNIEQVKRTLVLVMLDVNQALARYRSRHWQQVEQLQDVSVDEIDGVNALILMYQRAVYCRAKAKLLISRLGETHRDQRAAQQVMASDNQEYWLQESDMALRQMMKVTRSGVELI
;
A
#
# COMPACT_ATOMS: atom_id res chain seq x y z
N MET A 1 -12.61 27.01 -20.02
CA MET A 1 -12.52 26.74 -18.57
C MET A 1 -11.05 26.74 -18.19
N ASN A 2 -10.63 27.64 -17.32
CA ASN A 2 -9.23 27.79 -16.91
C ASN A 2 -8.97 26.81 -15.74
N LEU A 3 -8.13 25.80 -15.94
CA LEU A 3 -7.76 24.79 -14.93
C LEU A 3 -6.55 25.21 -14.06
N ALA A 4 -6.12 26.47 -14.11
CA ALA A 4 -4.88 26.94 -13.47
C ALA A 4 -5.00 27.22 -11.95
N GLY A 5 -5.94 26.58 -11.24
CA GLY A 5 -6.25 26.90 -9.84
C GLY A 5 -6.29 25.73 -8.86
N MET A 6 -6.03 24.50 -9.31
CA MET A 6 -5.95 23.36 -8.39
C MET A 6 -4.54 23.33 -7.78
N PRO A 7 -4.38 23.34 -6.44
CA PRO A 7 -3.07 23.12 -5.83
C PRO A 7 -2.57 21.73 -6.26
N HIS A 8 -1.58 21.71 -7.15
CA HIS A 8 -0.86 20.50 -7.47
C HIS A 8 -0.02 20.15 -6.24
N ALA A 9 -0.19 18.94 -5.70
CA ALA A 9 0.73 18.46 -4.70
C ALA A 9 2.13 18.41 -5.32
N GLU A 10 3.14 18.95 -4.63
CA GLU A 10 4.53 18.71 -5.02
C GLU A 10 4.84 17.26 -4.67
N VAL A 11 4.72 16.38 -5.66
CA VAL A 11 4.96 14.95 -5.48
C VAL A 11 6.47 14.71 -5.44
N SER A 12 7.03 14.60 -4.24
CA SER A 12 8.41 14.17 -4.05
C SER A 12 8.54 12.67 -4.37
N ASN A 13 9.50 12.32 -5.22
CA ASN A 13 9.79 10.94 -5.61
C ASN A 13 10.81 10.32 -4.66
N GLU A 14 10.37 9.97 -3.45
CA GLU A 14 11.18 9.32 -2.43
C GLU A 14 10.78 7.85 -2.28
N ASN A 15 11.76 6.97 -2.07
CA ASN A 15 11.52 5.57 -1.76
C ASN A 15 11.63 5.31 -0.26
N VAL A 16 10.71 4.50 0.26
CA VAL A 16 10.78 3.93 1.60
C VAL A 16 11.47 2.57 1.50
N VAL A 17 12.68 2.48 2.06
CA VAL A 17 13.50 1.27 2.06
C VAL A 17 12.92 0.24 3.06
N ASN A 18 12.89 -1.02 2.64
CA ASN A 18 12.35 -2.14 3.43
C ASN A 18 13.48 -2.95 4.11
N ASN A 19 13.18 -4.16 4.58
CA ASN A 19 14.12 -5.05 5.27
C ASN A 19 15.03 -5.90 4.36
N GLY A 20 15.18 -5.53 3.09
CA GLY A 20 15.99 -6.24 2.10
C GLY A 20 15.34 -7.47 1.45
N PHE A 21 14.26 -8.02 2.03
CA PHE A 21 13.51 -9.12 1.40
C PHE A 21 12.32 -8.61 0.58
N TYR A 22 11.54 -7.70 1.16
CA TYR A 22 10.38 -7.09 0.50
C TYR A 22 10.81 -5.85 -0.31
N PRO A 23 10.07 -5.47 -1.37
CA PRO A 23 10.44 -4.34 -2.21
C PRO A 23 10.37 -3.01 -1.45
N GLU A 24 11.15 -2.05 -1.93
CA GLU A 24 10.99 -0.63 -1.59
C GLU A 24 9.71 -0.08 -2.21
N LEU A 25 9.12 0.94 -1.59
CA LEU A 25 7.88 1.56 -2.07
C LEU A 25 8.06 3.06 -2.26
N GLY A 26 7.58 3.57 -3.39
CA GLY A 26 7.66 4.98 -3.76
C GLY A 26 6.51 5.80 -3.17
N THR A 27 6.83 6.95 -2.60
CA THR A 27 5.82 7.93 -2.15
C THR A 27 5.04 8.52 -3.31
N ALA A 28 5.69 8.71 -4.46
CA ALA A 28 5.05 9.28 -5.65
C ALA A 28 4.01 8.33 -6.27
N GLU A 29 4.35 7.04 -6.37
CA GLU A 29 3.44 5.98 -6.82
C GLU A 29 2.23 5.90 -5.87
N PHE A 30 2.48 5.87 -4.56
CA PHE A 30 1.39 5.86 -3.57
C PHE A 30 0.47 7.08 -3.70
N ILE A 31 1.03 8.29 -3.79
CA ILE A 31 0.24 9.53 -3.87
C ILE A 31 -0.61 9.56 -5.15
N THR A 32 -0.01 9.19 -6.28
CA THR A 32 -0.63 9.29 -7.60
C THR A 32 -1.66 8.19 -7.84
N ASP A 33 -1.26 6.94 -7.66
CA ASP A 33 -2.08 5.78 -8.08
C ASP A 33 -3.23 5.51 -7.12
N TYR A 34 -3.09 5.90 -5.85
CA TYR A 34 -4.12 5.75 -4.83
C TYR A 34 -4.91 7.04 -4.57
N ALA A 35 -4.68 8.08 -5.38
CA ALA A 35 -5.37 9.37 -5.31
C ALA A 35 -5.37 9.94 -3.87
N ILE A 36 -4.19 10.03 -3.27
CA ILE A 36 -4.04 10.58 -1.92
C ILE A 36 -4.36 12.06 -1.94
N ALA A 37 -5.24 12.49 -1.04
CA ALA A 37 -5.68 13.88 -0.99
C ALA A 37 -4.50 14.84 -0.76
N THR A 38 -4.56 16.01 -1.41
CA THR A 38 -3.49 17.02 -1.40
C THR A 38 -3.03 17.43 0.00
N GLU A 39 -3.94 17.48 0.97
CA GLU A 39 -3.60 17.79 2.37
C GLU A 39 -2.60 16.80 3.00
N TYR A 40 -2.69 15.52 2.65
CA TYR A 40 -1.74 14.49 3.07
C TYR A 40 -0.53 14.43 2.15
N ALA A 41 -0.74 14.55 0.84
CA ALA A 41 0.33 14.51 -0.15
C ALA A 41 1.38 15.61 0.07
N ASN A 42 0.95 16.79 0.55
CA ASN A 42 1.86 17.90 0.89
C ASN A 42 2.66 17.65 2.18
N ASN A 43 2.31 16.64 2.99
CA ASN A 43 3.05 16.24 4.18
C ASN A 43 3.80 14.93 3.91
N ILE A 44 4.87 15.03 3.12
CA ILE A 44 5.65 13.87 2.66
C ILE A 44 6.18 13.02 3.83
N GLU A 45 6.55 13.64 4.94
CA GLU A 45 7.03 12.94 6.14
C GLU A 45 5.92 12.12 6.83
N GLN A 46 4.68 12.60 6.83
CA GLN A 46 3.53 11.82 7.31
C GLN A 46 3.24 10.64 6.37
N VAL A 47 3.34 10.84 5.05
CA VAL A 47 3.18 9.77 4.07
C VAL A 47 4.24 8.68 4.28
N LYS A 48 5.51 9.05 4.35
CA LYS A 48 6.64 8.12 4.61
C LYS A 48 6.45 7.38 5.92
N ARG A 49 6.14 8.08 7.01
CA ARG A 49 5.89 7.45 8.31
C ARG A 49 4.74 6.46 8.25
N THR A 50 3.67 6.79 7.52
CA THR A 50 2.52 5.89 7.35
C THR A 50 2.91 4.64 6.58
N LEU A 51 3.66 4.78 5.48
CA LEU A 51 4.17 3.64 4.70
C LEU A 51 5.08 2.75 5.56
N VAL A 52 6.02 3.30 6.32
CA VAL A 52 6.89 2.53 7.23
C VAL A 52 6.08 1.71 8.23
N LEU A 53 5.08 2.32 8.89
CA LEU A 53 4.25 1.63 9.87
C LEU A 53 3.41 0.51 9.23
N VAL A 54 2.88 0.75 8.03
CA VAL A 54 2.08 -0.26 7.33
C VAL A 54 2.96 -1.39 6.78
N MET A 55 4.15 -1.08 6.27
CA MET A 55 5.14 -2.10 5.88
C MET A 55 5.45 -3.01 7.06
N LEU A 56 5.64 -2.45 8.26
CA LEU A 56 5.86 -3.24 9.47
C LEU A 56 4.68 -4.18 9.75
N ASP A 57 3.45 -3.67 9.71
CA ASP A 57 2.22 -4.46 9.91
C ASP A 57 2.11 -5.61 8.89
N VAL A 58 2.32 -5.32 7.60
CA VAL A 58 2.24 -6.27 6.49
C VAL A 58 3.35 -7.33 6.58
N ASN A 59 4.59 -6.90 6.84
CA ASN A 59 5.73 -7.79 7.01
C ASN A 59 5.51 -8.75 8.19
N GLN A 60 4.97 -8.24 9.31
CA GLN A 60 4.66 -9.05 10.46
C GLN A 60 3.55 -10.07 10.15
N ALA A 61 2.52 -9.68 9.41
CA ALA A 61 1.45 -10.59 8.98
C ALA A 61 1.99 -11.72 8.08
N LEU A 62 2.97 -11.43 7.23
CA LEU A 62 3.60 -12.40 6.32
C LEU A 62 4.75 -13.19 6.97
N ALA A 63 5.25 -12.79 8.14
CA ALA A 63 6.48 -13.34 8.73
C ALA A 63 6.44 -14.87 8.86
N ARG A 64 5.35 -15.42 9.43
CA ARG A 64 5.20 -16.89 9.57
C ARG A 64 5.11 -17.60 8.22
N TYR A 65 4.50 -16.97 7.23
CA TYR A 65 4.37 -17.54 5.90
C TYR A 65 5.72 -17.56 5.18
N ARG A 66 6.43 -16.43 5.19
CA ARG A 66 7.78 -16.29 4.66
C ARG A 66 8.72 -17.35 5.23
N SER A 67 8.74 -17.53 6.55
CA SER A 67 9.61 -18.53 7.20
C SER A 67 9.31 -19.97 6.79
N ARG A 68 8.10 -20.27 6.29
CA ARG A 68 7.71 -21.63 5.88
C ARG A 68 7.88 -21.87 4.38
N HIS A 69 7.65 -20.85 3.56
CA HIS A 69 7.53 -21.00 2.11
C HIS A 69 8.64 -20.30 1.32
N TRP A 70 9.32 -19.31 1.91
CA TRP A 70 10.34 -18.49 1.25
C TRP A 70 11.66 -18.45 2.03
N GLN A 71 11.94 -19.47 2.84
CA GLN A 71 13.14 -19.49 3.67
C GLN A 71 14.45 -19.55 2.84
N GLN A 72 14.39 -20.18 1.66
CA GLN A 72 15.55 -20.38 0.79
C GLN A 72 15.76 -19.23 -0.21
N VAL A 73 14.90 -18.21 -0.18
CA VAL A 73 14.91 -17.12 -1.14
C VAL A 73 15.37 -15.84 -0.43
N GLU A 74 16.33 -15.14 -1.03
CA GLU A 74 16.91 -13.92 -0.44
C GLU A 74 16.00 -12.70 -0.59
N GLN A 75 15.30 -12.58 -1.73
CA GLN A 75 14.40 -11.47 -2.04
C GLN A 75 13.06 -11.97 -2.59
N LEU A 76 11.99 -11.22 -2.35
CA LEU A 76 10.64 -11.61 -2.80
C LEU A 76 10.55 -11.77 -4.33
N GLN A 77 11.32 -10.98 -5.09
CA GLN A 77 11.38 -11.03 -6.55
C GLN A 77 11.92 -12.36 -7.09
N ASP A 78 12.73 -13.07 -6.30
CA ASP A 78 13.36 -14.33 -6.73
C ASP A 78 12.44 -15.54 -6.48
N VAL A 79 11.25 -15.33 -5.89
CA VAL A 79 10.25 -16.39 -5.74
C VAL A 79 9.65 -16.69 -7.12
N SER A 80 9.83 -17.92 -7.59
CA SER A 80 9.28 -18.36 -8.88
C SER A 80 7.75 -18.39 -8.87
N VAL A 81 7.15 -17.36 -9.45
CA VAL A 81 5.71 -17.19 -9.72
C VAL A 81 5.55 -16.48 -11.06
N ASP A 82 4.30 -16.36 -11.53
CA ASP A 82 4.00 -15.59 -12.74
C ASP A 82 4.51 -14.15 -12.65
N GLU A 83 4.99 -13.64 -13.77
CA GLU A 83 5.30 -12.23 -13.96
C GLU A 83 4.21 -11.60 -14.84
N ILE A 84 3.69 -10.47 -14.39
CA ILE A 84 2.73 -9.66 -15.14
C ILE A 84 3.46 -8.39 -15.55
N ASP A 85 3.54 -8.15 -16.86
CA ASP A 85 4.29 -7.02 -17.42
C ASP A 85 5.76 -6.98 -16.97
N GLY A 86 6.39 -8.15 -16.84
CA GLY A 86 7.77 -8.30 -16.38
C GLY A 86 7.98 -8.04 -14.88
N VAL A 87 6.90 -7.91 -14.10
CA VAL A 87 6.96 -7.73 -12.65
C VAL A 87 6.44 -8.99 -11.95
N ASN A 88 7.22 -9.51 -11.02
CA ASN A 88 6.84 -10.65 -10.18
C ASN A 88 5.48 -10.39 -9.50
N ALA A 89 4.50 -11.28 -9.67
CA ALA A 89 3.15 -11.08 -9.15
C ALA A 89 3.10 -10.86 -7.62
N LEU A 90 4.05 -11.41 -6.86
CA LEU A 90 4.12 -11.18 -5.41
C LEU A 90 4.56 -9.75 -5.07
N ILE A 91 5.39 -9.10 -5.90
CA ILE A 91 5.74 -7.68 -5.73
C ILE A 91 4.48 -6.82 -5.89
N LEU A 92 3.71 -7.04 -6.95
CA LEU A 92 2.47 -6.31 -7.22
C LEU A 92 1.46 -6.46 -6.07
N MET A 93 1.32 -7.69 -5.55
CA MET A 93 0.42 -7.96 -4.42
C MET A 93 0.93 -7.34 -3.12
N TYR A 94 2.25 -7.31 -2.88
CA TYR A 94 2.83 -6.65 -1.72
C TYR A 94 2.60 -5.13 -1.77
N GLN A 95 2.87 -4.49 -2.90
CA GLN A 95 2.61 -3.07 -3.13
C GLN A 95 1.13 -2.75 -2.85
N ARG A 96 0.20 -3.51 -3.44
CA ARG A 96 -1.24 -3.36 -3.20
C ARG A 96 -1.62 -3.51 -1.73
N ALA A 97 -1.07 -4.52 -1.05
CA ALA A 97 -1.35 -4.75 0.37
C ALA A 97 -0.94 -3.54 1.22
N VAL A 98 0.25 -2.98 0.99
CA VAL A 98 0.77 -1.85 1.75
C VAL A 98 0.03 -0.56 1.40
N TYR A 99 -0.11 -0.22 0.12
CA TYR A 99 -0.73 1.04 -0.30
C TYR A 99 -2.21 1.13 0.08
N CYS A 100 -3.00 0.06 -0.12
CA CYS A 100 -4.39 0.04 0.33
C CYS A 100 -4.52 0.28 1.85
N ARG A 101 -3.68 -0.38 2.65
CA ARG A 101 -3.71 -0.22 4.12
C ARG A 101 -3.20 1.13 4.58
N ALA A 102 -2.24 1.72 3.90
CA ALA A 102 -1.78 3.08 4.14
C ALA A 102 -2.88 4.10 3.83
N LYS A 103 -3.58 3.96 2.70
CA LYS A 103 -4.74 4.79 2.36
C LYS A 103 -5.82 4.70 3.43
N ALA A 104 -6.17 3.49 3.88
CA ALA A 104 -7.12 3.31 4.97
C ALA A 104 -6.69 4.03 6.26
N LYS A 105 -5.41 3.97 6.65
CA LYS A 105 -4.91 4.68 7.84
C LYS A 105 -5.00 6.20 7.69
N LEU A 106 -4.68 6.76 6.52
CA LEU A 106 -4.79 8.20 6.27
C LEU A 106 -6.25 8.69 6.33
N LEU A 107 -7.20 7.89 5.83
CA LEU A 107 -8.63 8.20 5.93
C LEU A 107 -9.10 8.26 7.39
N ILE A 108 -8.60 7.40 8.29
CA ILE A 108 -8.92 7.46 9.72
C ILE A 108 -8.39 8.74 10.37
N SER A 109 -7.15 9.14 10.07
CA SER A 109 -6.59 10.36 10.67
C SER A 109 -7.41 11.61 10.35
N ARG A 110 -8.03 11.66 9.16
CA ARG A 110 -8.94 12.74 8.76
C ARG A 110 -10.14 12.90 9.70
N LEU A 111 -10.71 11.76 10.12
CA LEU A 111 -11.95 11.73 10.90
C LEU A 111 -11.74 12.31 12.29
N GLY A 112 -10.57 12.05 12.89
CA GLY A 112 -10.17 12.63 14.17
C GLY A 112 -10.11 14.17 14.15
N GLU A 113 -9.76 14.76 13.02
CA GLU A 113 -9.59 16.22 12.84
C GLU A 113 -10.92 16.93 12.49
N THR A 114 -11.83 16.24 11.77
CA THR A 114 -13.08 16.82 11.24
C THR A 114 -14.28 16.74 12.19
N HIS A 115 -14.11 16.28 13.44
CA HIS A 115 -15.20 16.26 14.44
C HIS A 115 -15.84 17.63 14.75
N ARG A 116 -15.24 18.75 14.30
CA ARG A 116 -15.88 20.08 14.38
C ARG A 116 -16.98 20.32 13.33
N ASP A 117 -17.06 19.55 12.24
CA ASP A 117 -18.06 19.74 11.19
C ASP A 117 -18.56 18.41 10.61
N GLN A 118 -19.53 17.80 11.31
CA GLN A 118 -20.07 16.47 11.01
C GLN A 118 -20.63 16.29 9.59
N ARG A 119 -21.07 17.38 8.94
CA ARG A 119 -21.65 17.33 7.58
C ARG A 119 -20.57 17.21 6.49
N ALA A 120 -19.47 17.94 6.63
CA ALA A 120 -18.32 17.83 5.73
C ALA A 120 -17.66 16.45 5.86
N ALA A 121 -17.52 15.94 7.08
CA ALA A 121 -17.02 14.59 7.34
C ALA A 121 -17.89 13.50 6.67
N GLN A 122 -19.22 13.60 6.74
CA GLN A 122 -20.15 12.65 6.12
C GLN A 122 -20.10 12.65 4.58
N GLN A 123 -19.92 13.81 3.94
CA GLN A 123 -19.78 13.89 2.48
C GLN A 123 -18.46 13.30 1.99
N VAL A 124 -17.37 13.48 2.74
CA VAL A 124 -16.06 12.86 2.43
C VAL A 124 -16.10 11.34 2.65
N MET A 125 -16.79 10.87 3.69
CA MET A 125 -17.04 9.43 3.90
C MET A 125 -17.82 8.77 2.75
N ALA A 126 -18.70 9.53 2.08
CA ALA A 126 -19.45 9.02 0.94
C ALA A 126 -18.59 8.81 -0.32
N SER A 127 -17.42 9.46 -0.41
CA SER A 127 -16.53 9.37 -1.59
C SER A 127 -15.35 8.42 -1.45
N ASP A 128 -14.85 8.15 -0.24
CA ASP A 128 -13.68 7.28 -0.04
C ASP A 128 -13.85 6.39 1.19
N ASN A 129 -13.96 5.08 0.96
CA ASN A 129 -14.38 4.10 1.97
C ASN A 129 -13.18 3.39 2.61
N GLN A 130 -12.89 3.71 3.87
CA GLN A 130 -11.82 3.07 4.65
C GLN A 130 -11.96 1.53 4.69
N GLU A 131 -13.16 1.00 4.89
CA GLU A 131 -13.39 -0.44 5.03
C GLU A 131 -13.05 -1.17 3.72
N TYR A 132 -13.42 -0.57 2.58
CA TYR A 132 -13.05 -1.08 1.27
C TYR A 132 -11.53 -1.23 1.14
N TRP A 133 -10.76 -0.18 1.47
CA TRP A 133 -9.30 -0.23 1.37
C TRP A 133 -8.66 -1.25 2.34
N LEU A 134 -9.23 -1.45 3.52
CA LEU A 134 -8.80 -2.53 4.42
C LEU A 134 -9.07 -3.90 3.83
N GLN A 135 -10.26 -4.13 3.27
CA GLN A 135 -10.63 -5.39 2.63
C GLN A 135 -9.71 -5.69 1.44
N GLU A 136 -9.41 -4.68 0.62
CA GLU A 136 -8.49 -4.80 -0.53
C GLU A 136 -7.08 -5.19 -0.09
N SER A 137 -6.57 -4.58 0.98
CA SER A 137 -5.27 -4.96 1.58
C SER A 137 -5.27 -6.41 2.06
N ASP A 138 -6.30 -6.81 2.80
CA ASP A 138 -6.43 -8.18 3.32
C ASP A 138 -6.64 -9.21 2.21
N MET A 139 -7.28 -8.84 1.11
CA MET A 139 -7.40 -9.68 -0.08
C MET A 139 -6.05 -9.88 -0.75
N ALA A 140 -5.26 -8.82 -0.94
CA ALA A 140 -3.92 -8.90 -1.50
C ALA A 140 -3.00 -9.80 -0.64
N LEU A 141 -3.00 -9.63 0.68
CA LEU A 141 -2.28 -10.51 1.62
C LEU A 141 -2.67 -11.97 1.46
N ARG A 142 -3.99 -12.25 1.40
CA ARG A 142 -4.50 -13.61 1.19
C ARG A 142 -4.10 -14.17 -0.17
N GLN A 143 -4.05 -13.35 -1.22
CA GLN A 143 -3.59 -13.75 -2.55
C GLN A 143 -2.11 -14.11 -2.54
N MET A 144 -1.23 -13.32 -1.90
CA MET A 144 0.18 -13.67 -1.75
C MET A 144 0.40 -15.06 -1.13
N MET A 145 -0.40 -15.37 -0.10
CA MET A 145 -0.35 -16.66 0.61
C MET A 145 -1.04 -17.81 -0.15
N LYS A 146 -1.78 -17.52 -1.22
CA LYS A 146 -2.44 -18.53 -2.06
C LYS A 146 -1.67 -18.82 -3.35
N VAL A 147 -1.16 -17.79 -4.03
CA VAL A 147 -0.41 -17.91 -5.30
C VAL A 147 0.76 -18.88 -5.15
N THR A 148 1.41 -18.87 -4.00
CA THR A 148 2.55 -19.74 -3.68
C THR A 148 2.17 -21.18 -3.33
N ARG A 149 0.88 -21.51 -3.21
CA ARG A 149 0.43 -22.91 -3.12
C ARG A 149 0.31 -23.59 -4.50
N SER A 150 0.14 -22.81 -5.57
CA SER A 150 -0.07 -23.35 -6.92
C SER A 150 1.23 -23.52 -7.71
N GLY A 151 2.30 -22.81 -7.35
CA GLY A 151 3.61 -22.87 -8.04
C GLY A 151 4.51 -24.05 -7.67
N VAL A 152 4.07 -24.98 -6.82
CA VAL A 152 4.82 -26.23 -6.55
C VAL A 152 4.36 -27.31 -7.52
N GLU A 153 4.63 -27.13 -8.81
CA GLU A 153 4.72 -28.26 -9.75
C GLU A 153 6.21 -28.60 -9.93
N LEU A 154 6.69 -29.47 -9.05
CA LEU A 154 7.90 -30.26 -9.29
C LEU A 154 7.48 -31.45 -10.17
N ILE A 155 7.80 -31.39 -11.46
CA ILE A 155 7.93 -32.58 -12.34
C ILE A 155 9.19 -32.42 -13.18
#